data_AF-A0A2E9DXR1-F1
#
_entry.id   AF-A0A2E9DXR1-F1
#
_cell.length_a   1.000
_cell.length_b   1.000
_cell.length_c   1.000
_cell.angle_alpha   90.00
_cell.angle_beta   90.00
_cell.angle_gamma   90.00
#
_symmetry.space_group_name_H-M   'P 1'
#
loop_
_entity.id
_entity.type
_entity.pdbx_description
1 polymer ?
#
loop_
_entity_poly.entity_id
_entity_poly.type
_entity_poly.pdbx_seq_one_letter_code
_entity_poly.pdbx_strand_id
1 'polypeptide(L)'
;MSGSESLPLFVLPMVVLPGEIQQLRIFEPRYRQMLDDCLLDEKNFGLVLDDNSTQYNGWNGPRKFGCEVEIIHHETIGSNHFVEILGKRKFEIQEIISPALPPFTDELMQDLVPEEGIYPDLETILTKIPEESEYHKLYLAATVDYIEQKLVIEDEKLEELKSLLKIIISRIGNNLQIDLEIIDEWVESRIALIFENQDNLLYNIAAMTVAQLDNKYQILIAEDSDEIYDLIMDNLVKIA
;
A
#
# COMPACT_ATOMS: atom_id res chain seq x y z
N MET A 1 10.86 28.23 3.83
CA MET A 1 10.97 27.45 5.07
C MET A 1 11.82 26.23 4.78
N SER A 2 12.73 25.88 5.68
CA SER A 2 13.62 24.71 5.54
C SER A 2 12.77 23.45 5.40
N GLY A 3 12.86 22.75 4.27
CA GLY A 3 12.10 21.55 3.99
C GLY A 3 12.37 20.47 5.04
N SER A 4 11.40 20.22 5.91
CA SER A 4 11.16 18.87 6.38
C SER A 4 10.71 18.09 5.15
N GLU A 5 11.49 17.12 4.71
CA GLU A 5 11.18 16.29 3.56
C GLU A 5 9.86 15.56 3.82
N SER A 6 8.79 16.03 3.17
CA SER A 6 7.44 15.46 3.32
C SER A 6 7.31 14.24 2.42
N LEU A 7 6.69 13.18 2.92
CA LEU A 7 6.39 11.97 2.17
C LEU A 7 5.16 12.21 1.28
N PRO A 8 5.26 12.04 -0.06
CA PRO A 8 4.08 12.01 -0.93
C PRO A 8 3.13 10.87 -0.53
N LEU A 9 1.83 11.11 -0.51
CA LEU A 9 0.82 10.13 -0.11
C LEU A 9 -0.03 9.67 -1.29
N PHE A 10 -0.04 8.36 -1.52
CA PHE A 10 -0.96 7.67 -2.41
C PHE A 10 -2.14 7.13 -1.59
N VAL A 11 -3.24 7.90 -1.57
CA VAL A 11 -4.46 7.58 -0.82
C VAL A 11 -5.38 6.69 -1.66
N LEU A 12 -5.56 5.44 -1.26
CA LEU A 12 -6.31 4.42 -1.99
C LEU A 12 -7.15 3.55 -1.05
N PRO A 13 -8.22 2.89 -1.53
CA PRO A 13 -8.96 1.89 -0.77
C PRO A 13 -8.20 0.54 -0.71
N MET A 14 -6.93 0.58 -0.32
CA MET A 14 -6.06 -0.59 -0.18
C MET A 14 -5.03 -0.41 0.93
N VAL A 15 -4.51 -1.52 1.44
CA VAL A 15 -3.44 -1.57 2.44
C VAL A 15 -2.31 -2.44 1.91
N VAL A 16 -1.08 -1.95 2.05
CA VAL A 16 0.16 -2.68 1.77
C VAL A 16 0.89 -2.94 3.08
N LEU A 17 1.37 -4.15 3.26
CA LEU A 17 2.22 -4.52 4.38
C LEU A 17 3.70 -4.48 4.00
N PRO A 18 4.62 -4.28 4.96
CA PRO A 18 6.05 -4.45 4.72
C PRO A 18 6.39 -5.79 4.06
N GLY A 19 7.21 -5.77 3.00
CA GLY A 19 7.56 -6.95 2.20
C GLY A 19 6.55 -7.32 1.10
N GLU A 20 5.34 -6.75 1.12
CA GLU A 20 4.32 -7.04 0.11
C GLU A 20 4.61 -6.33 -1.21
N ILE A 21 4.51 -7.06 -2.32
CA ILE A 21 4.63 -6.51 -3.67
C ILE A 21 3.23 -6.28 -4.24
N GLN A 22 2.99 -5.10 -4.81
CA GLN A 22 1.73 -4.74 -5.45
C GLN A 22 1.96 -4.12 -6.83
N GLN A 23 1.03 -4.37 -7.75
CA GLN A 23 1.02 -3.78 -9.09
C GLN A 23 -0.11 -2.76 -9.18
N LEU A 24 0.23 -1.53 -9.54
CA LEU A 24 -0.72 -0.42 -9.63
C LEU A 24 -0.74 0.16 -11.03
N ARG A 25 -1.94 0.57 -11.45
CA ARG A 25 -2.12 1.39 -12.65
C ARG A 25 -2.40 2.83 -12.22
N ILE A 26 -1.47 3.72 -12.54
CA ILE A 26 -1.57 5.15 -12.26
C ILE A 26 -2.00 5.88 -13.53
N PHE A 27 -3.12 6.60 -13.44
CA PHE A 27 -3.68 7.37 -14.55
C PHE A 27 -4.20 8.75 -14.13
N GLU A 28 -4.59 8.94 -12.86
CA GLU A 28 -5.06 10.24 -12.37
C GLU A 28 -3.93 11.29 -12.40
N PRO A 29 -4.20 12.53 -12.86
CA PRO A 29 -3.18 13.58 -12.96
C PRO A 29 -2.39 13.83 -11.67
N ARG A 30 -3.04 13.81 -10.51
CA ARG A 30 -2.38 14.02 -9.22
C ARG A 30 -1.32 12.96 -8.90
N TYR A 31 -1.63 11.71 -9.20
CA TYR A 31 -0.72 10.60 -8.94
C TYR A 31 0.31 10.42 -10.05
N ARG A 32 0.04 10.91 -11.28
CA ARG A 32 1.07 11.06 -12.32
C ARG A 32 2.14 12.06 -11.89
N GLN A 33 1.73 13.25 -11.43
CA GLN A 33 2.69 14.22 -10.89
C GLN A 33 3.49 13.64 -9.71
N MET A 34 2.80 12.96 -8.78
CA MET A 34 3.45 12.28 -7.66
C MET A 34 4.49 11.26 -8.11
N LEU A 35 4.14 10.43 -9.10
CA LEU A 35 5.02 9.42 -9.65
C LEU A 35 6.25 10.06 -10.32
N ASP A 36 6.05 11.09 -11.13
CA ASP A 36 7.14 11.83 -11.77
C ASP A 36 8.09 12.43 -10.73
N ASP A 37 7.56 13.06 -9.68
CA ASP A 37 8.36 13.60 -8.57
C ASP A 37 9.16 12.49 -7.84
N CYS A 38 8.56 11.34 -7.60
CA CYS A 38 9.22 10.21 -6.95
C CYS A 38 10.33 9.60 -7.83
N LEU A 39 10.09 9.45 -9.13
CA LEU A 39 11.06 8.88 -10.06
C LEU A 39 12.24 9.82 -10.31
N LEU A 40 11.98 11.14 -10.41
CA LEU A 40 13.03 12.15 -10.64
C LEU A 40 13.99 12.27 -9.45
N ASP A 41 13.47 12.17 -8.23
CA ASP A 41 14.24 12.33 -7.01
C ASP A 41 14.70 10.99 -6.38
N GLU A 42 14.39 9.85 -7.03
CA GLU A 42 14.60 8.49 -6.48
C GLU A 42 14.00 8.32 -5.07
N LYS A 43 12.79 8.86 -4.87
CA LYS A 43 12.08 8.87 -3.59
C LYS A 43 10.99 7.81 -3.52
N ASN A 44 10.80 7.32 -2.29
CA ASN A 44 9.64 6.52 -1.94
C ASN A 44 8.41 7.41 -1.75
N PHE A 45 7.23 6.77 -1.74
CA PHE A 45 5.98 7.41 -1.34
C PHE A 45 5.26 6.55 -0.29
N GLY A 46 4.30 7.15 0.40
CA GLY A 46 3.48 6.46 1.37
C GLY A 46 2.17 5.99 0.77
N LEU A 47 1.87 4.71 0.86
CA LEU A 47 0.55 4.17 0.52
C LEU A 47 -0.30 4.09 1.79
N VAL A 48 -1.47 4.73 1.75
CA VAL A 48 -2.34 4.92 2.90
C VAL A 48 -3.79 4.60 2.53
N LEU A 49 -4.49 3.95 3.45
CA LEU A 49 -5.92 3.66 3.30
C LEU A 49 -6.72 4.96 3.31
N ASP A 50 -7.72 5.08 2.45
CA ASP A 50 -8.62 6.24 2.42
C ASP A 50 -9.53 6.32 3.66
N ASP A 51 -9.84 7.56 4.06
CA ASP A 51 -10.74 7.88 5.15
C ASP A 51 -11.71 8.97 4.72
N ASN A 52 -12.93 8.52 4.38
CA ASN A 52 -14.03 9.40 3.94
C ASN A 52 -14.58 10.31 5.04
N SER A 53 -14.13 10.16 6.30
CA SER A 53 -14.52 11.04 7.40
C SER A 53 -13.72 12.34 7.47
N THR A 54 -12.60 12.42 6.73
CA THR A 54 -11.74 13.60 6.67
C THR A 54 -11.56 14.08 5.23
N GLN A 55 -11.37 15.39 5.06
CA GLN A 55 -11.16 15.98 3.74
C GLN A 55 -10.05 17.01 3.74
N TYR A 56 -9.27 17.03 2.66
CA TYR A 56 -8.16 17.95 2.43
C TYR A 56 -8.32 18.57 1.05
N ASN A 57 -8.72 19.85 1.02
CA ASN A 57 -9.10 20.55 -0.19
C ASN A 57 -10.11 19.75 -1.05
N GLY A 58 -11.14 19.20 -0.43
CA GLY A 58 -12.19 18.42 -1.11
C GLY A 58 -11.84 16.96 -1.44
N TRP A 59 -10.58 16.54 -1.30
CA TRP A 59 -10.17 15.13 -1.45
C TRP A 59 -10.38 14.36 -0.15
N ASN A 60 -10.73 13.07 -0.24
CA ASN A 60 -10.76 12.19 0.94
C ASN A 60 -9.37 12.12 1.59
N GLY A 61 -9.35 12.14 2.91
CA GLY A 61 -8.11 12.07 3.68
C GLY A 61 -7.54 10.67 3.83
N PRO A 62 -6.32 10.56 4.35
CA PRO A 62 -5.70 9.29 4.66
C PRO A 62 -6.03 8.85 6.09
N ARG A 63 -6.04 7.54 6.32
CA ARG A 63 -5.93 6.95 7.66
C ARG A 63 -4.57 7.30 8.28
N LYS A 64 -4.49 7.23 9.61
CA LYS A 64 -3.33 7.68 10.39
C LYS A 64 -2.02 6.94 10.09
N PHE A 65 -2.11 5.68 9.68
CA PHE A 65 -0.95 4.83 9.43
C PHE A 65 -0.93 4.38 7.98
N GLY A 66 0.29 4.26 7.43
CA GLY A 66 0.55 3.79 6.08
C GLY A 66 1.80 2.93 5.99
N CYS A 67 2.08 2.45 4.78
CA CYS A 67 3.32 1.78 4.46
C CYS A 67 4.10 2.61 3.46
N GLU A 68 5.37 2.89 3.77
CA GLU A 68 6.32 3.43 2.79
C GLU A 68 6.55 2.36 1.73
N VAL A 69 6.49 2.75 0.45
CA VAL A 69 6.67 1.85 -0.67
C VAL A 69 7.73 2.37 -1.62
N GLU A 70 8.52 1.44 -2.14
CA GLU A 70 9.56 1.67 -3.13
C GLU A 70 9.05 1.24 -4.51
N ILE A 71 9.29 2.05 -5.54
CA ILE A 71 9.00 1.68 -6.93
C ILE A 71 10.12 0.75 -7.41
N ILE A 72 9.80 -0.52 -7.61
CA ILE A 72 10.78 -1.53 -8.08
C ILE A 72 10.70 -1.77 -9.58
N HIS A 73 9.58 -1.42 -10.20
CA HIS A 73 9.42 -1.45 -11.66
C HIS A 73 8.46 -0.35 -12.12
N HIS A 74 8.72 0.23 -13.29
CA HIS A 74 7.87 1.22 -13.94
C HIS A 74 7.86 0.99 -15.45
N GLU A 75 6.66 0.92 -16.01
CA GLU A 75 6.41 0.88 -17.45
C GLU A 75 5.33 1.89 -17.82
N THR A 76 5.47 2.51 -19.00
CA THR A 76 4.46 3.42 -19.54
C THR A 76 3.87 2.85 -20.83
N ILE A 77 2.54 2.65 -20.84
CA ILE A 77 1.79 2.14 -22.00
C ILE A 77 0.69 3.15 -22.34
N GLY A 78 0.88 3.89 -23.44
CA GLY A 78 0.01 4.99 -23.82
C GLY A 78 0.05 6.10 -22.78
N SER A 79 -1.11 6.47 -22.22
CA SER A 79 -1.23 7.47 -21.14
C SER A 79 -1.21 6.86 -19.73
N ASN A 80 -1.06 5.55 -19.60
CA ASN A 80 -1.09 4.85 -18.31
C ASN A 80 0.32 4.49 -17.86
N HIS A 81 0.57 4.66 -16.56
CA HIS A 81 1.76 4.13 -15.92
C HIS A 81 1.39 2.87 -15.16
N PHE A 82 2.16 1.81 -15.37
CA PHE A 82 2.10 0.58 -14.60
C PHE A 82 3.33 0.56 -13.70
N VAL A 83 3.11 0.44 -12.40
CA VAL A 83 4.19 0.40 -11.41
C VAL A 83 4.08 -0.87 -10.58
N GLU A 84 5.22 -1.47 -10.31
CA GLU A 84 5.36 -2.48 -9.28
C GLU A 84 6.04 -1.84 -8.07
N ILE A 85 5.42 -2.01 -6.91
CA ILE A 85 5.87 -1.40 -5.66
C ILE A 85 6.16 -2.47 -4.61
N LEU A 86 7.13 -2.21 -3.75
CA LEU A 86 7.49 -3.05 -2.61
C LEU A 86 7.23 -2.29 -1.31
N GLY A 87 6.43 -2.85 -0.42
CA GLY A 87 6.26 -2.35 0.94
C GLY A 87 7.57 -2.41 1.74
N LYS A 88 7.96 -1.30 2.36
CA LYS A 88 9.21 -1.16 3.10
C LYS A 88 8.99 -1.20 4.60
N ARG A 89 8.47 -0.11 5.17
CA ARG A 89 8.24 0.03 6.62
C ARG A 89 6.97 0.83 6.84
N LYS A 90 6.33 0.63 7.98
CA LYS A 90 5.14 1.40 8.34
C LYS A 90 5.53 2.79 8.86
N PHE A 91 4.61 3.74 8.75
CA PHE A 91 4.77 5.07 9.29
C PHE A 91 3.47 5.58 9.90
N GLU A 92 3.59 6.54 10.80
CA GLU A 92 2.49 7.32 11.36
C GLU A 92 2.50 8.74 10.79
N ILE A 93 1.34 9.22 10.33
CA ILE A 93 1.17 10.59 9.84
C ILE A 93 1.14 11.56 11.02
N GLN A 94 2.00 12.59 10.97
CA GLN A 94 2.03 13.66 11.97
C GLN A 94 1.27 14.90 11.49
N GLU A 95 1.59 15.40 10.30
CA GLU A 95 0.94 16.58 9.72
C GLU A 95 0.69 16.38 8.23
N ILE A 96 -0.54 16.66 7.79
CA ILE A 96 -0.94 16.52 6.39
C ILE A 96 -0.84 17.87 5.69
N ILE A 97 -0.20 17.85 4.53
CA ILE A 97 -0.09 18.94 3.58
C ILE A 97 -1.16 18.74 2.51
N SER A 98 -2.15 19.64 2.48
CA SER A 98 -3.27 19.58 1.54
C SER A 98 -2.80 19.81 0.10
N PRO A 99 -3.43 19.18 -0.91
CA PRO A 99 -3.08 19.40 -2.30
C PRO A 99 -3.52 20.80 -2.74
N ALA A 100 -2.82 21.36 -3.72
CA ALA A 100 -3.03 22.71 -4.21
C ALA A 100 -4.43 22.93 -4.82
N LEU A 101 -4.98 21.89 -5.46
CA LEU A 101 -6.26 21.96 -6.16
C LEU A 101 -7.27 20.92 -5.65
N PRO A 102 -8.56 21.27 -5.65
CA PRO A 102 -9.63 20.34 -5.32
C PRO A 102 -9.90 19.34 -6.46
N PRO A 103 -10.74 18.31 -6.23
CA PRO A 103 -11.16 17.39 -7.29
C PRO A 103 -11.82 18.10 -8.47
N PHE A 104 -11.81 17.47 -9.65
CA PHE A 104 -12.48 17.99 -10.86
C PHE A 104 -14.00 18.14 -10.71
N THR A 105 -14.60 17.54 -9.68
CA THR A 105 -16.02 17.70 -9.33
C THR A 105 -16.32 19.02 -8.61
N ASP A 106 -15.30 19.76 -8.18
CA ASP A 106 -15.44 21.04 -7.48
C ASP A 106 -15.81 22.18 -8.44
N GLU A 107 -16.53 23.18 -7.94
CA GLU A 107 -16.95 24.35 -8.73
C GLU A 107 -15.77 25.13 -9.33
N LEU A 108 -14.64 25.16 -8.63
CA LEU A 108 -13.41 25.83 -9.09
C LEU A 108 -12.76 25.15 -10.31
N MET A 109 -13.12 23.89 -10.57
CA MET A 109 -12.53 23.06 -11.63
C MET A 109 -13.46 22.88 -12.83
N GLN A 110 -14.60 23.59 -12.89
CA GLN A 110 -15.60 23.43 -13.95
C GLN A 110 -15.07 23.64 -15.38
N ASP A 111 -14.07 24.50 -15.56
CA ASP A 111 -13.44 24.74 -16.86
C ASP A 111 -12.55 23.57 -17.34
N LEU A 112 -12.19 22.65 -16.43
CA LEU A 112 -11.24 21.56 -16.64
C LEU A 112 -11.87 20.18 -16.42
N VAL A 113 -13.20 20.10 -16.44
CA VAL A 113 -13.92 18.84 -16.26
C VAL A 113 -13.50 17.86 -17.36
N PRO A 114 -13.04 16.65 -17.02
CA PRO A 114 -12.60 15.67 -18.00
C PRO A 114 -13.72 15.32 -18.99
N GLU A 115 -13.45 15.44 -20.28
CA GLU A 115 -14.35 14.98 -21.35
C GLU A 115 -14.18 13.47 -21.53
N GLU A 116 -15.24 12.69 -21.27
CA GLU A 116 -15.23 11.21 -21.41
C GLU A 116 -14.05 10.51 -20.71
N GLY A 117 -13.60 11.04 -19.56
CA GLY A 117 -12.48 10.50 -18.79
C GLY A 117 -11.08 10.87 -19.32
N ILE A 118 -11.01 11.75 -20.32
CA ILE A 118 -9.77 12.34 -20.80
C ILE A 118 -9.48 13.58 -19.94
N TYR A 119 -8.47 13.46 -19.08
CA TYR A 119 -8.00 14.58 -18.27
C TYR A 119 -7.27 15.60 -19.14
N PRO A 120 -7.36 16.90 -18.79
CA PRO A 120 -6.45 17.91 -19.33
C PRO A 120 -4.98 17.52 -19.06
N ASP A 121 -4.08 18.07 -19.87
CA ASP A 121 -2.65 17.91 -19.63
C ASP A 121 -2.24 18.55 -18.29
N LEU A 122 -1.11 18.09 -17.75
CA LEU A 122 -0.65 18.50 -16.44
C LEU A 122 -0.34 20.00 -16.39
N GLU A 123 0.24 20.59 -17.45
CA GLU A 123 0.57 22.03 -17.48
C GLU A 123 -0.69 22.88 -17.36
N THR A 124 -1.73 22.54 -18.10
CA THR A 124 -3.04 23.20 -18.02
C THR A 124 -3.61 23.14 -16.61
N ILE A 125 -3.55 21.97 -15.95
CA ILE A 125 -4.04 21.81 -14.57
C ILE A 125 -3.24 22.70 -13.60
N LEU A 126 -1.91 22.69 -13.71
CA LEU A 126 -1.04 23.46 -12.81
C LEU A 126 -1.26 24.98 -12.93
N THR A 127 -1.71 25.48 -14.08
CA THR A 127 -2.04 26.91 -14.23
C THR A 127 -3.19 27.39 -13.34
N LYS A 128 -4.01 26.48 -12.81
CA LYS A 128 -5.09 26.81 -11.87
C LYS A 128 -4.61 26.95 -10.42
N ILE A 129 -3.38 26.57 -10.10
CA ILE A 129 -2.82 26.71 -8.75
C ILE A 129 -2.71 28.21 -8.42
N PRO A 130 -3.32 28.68 -7.32
CA PRO A 130 -3.18 30.08 -6.90
C PRO A 130 -1.72 30.43 -6.60
N GLU A 131 -1.27 31.63 -7.00
CA GLU A 131 0.12 32.08 -6.80
C GLU A 131 0.50 32.15 -5.30
N GLU A 132 -0.48 32.35 -4.43
CA GLU A 132 -0.35 32.39 -2.98
C GLU A 132 -0.29 31.01 -2.31
N SER A 133 -0.43 29.91 -3.07
CA SER A 133 -0.44 28.57 -2.48
C SER A 133 0.91 28.25 -1.83
N GLU A 134 0.91 27.77 -0.59
CA GLU A 134 2.15 27.35 0.06
C GLU A 134 2.69 26.03 -0.53
N TYR A 135 1.79 25.19 -1.06
CA TYR A 135 2.10 23.90 -1.65
C TYR A 135 1.52 23.80 -3.07
N HIS A 136 2.36 23.38 -4.02
CA HIS A 136 2.06 23.45 -5.45
C HIS A 136 1.90 22.07 -6.10
N LYS A 137 1.66 21.02 -5.30
CA LYS A 137 1.44 19.67 -5.80
C LYS A 137 -0.04 19.30 -5.74
N LEU A 138 -0.45 18.44 -6.65
CA LEU A 138 -1.83 17.99 -6.80
C LEU A 138 -2.19 16.81 -5.88
N TYR A 139 -1.19 16.19 -5.24
CA TYR A 139 -1.34 15.06 -4.33
C TYR A 139 -1.15 15.49 -2.87
N LEU A 140 -1.67 14.72 -1.92
CA LEU A 140 -1.43 14.94 -0.49
C LEU A 140 0.01 14.58 -0.15
N ALA A 141 0.66 15.34 0.73
CA ALA A 141 1.92 14.91 1.35
C ALA A 141 1.80 14.99 2.87
N ALA A 142 2.73 14.40 3.60
CA ALA A 142 2.75 14.51 5.04
C ALA A 142 4.16 14.49 5.64
N THR A 143 4.31 15.10 6.80
CA THR A 143 5.40 14.72 7.71
C THR A 143 4.99 13.44 8.43
N VAL A 144 5.94 12.51 8.54
CA VAL A 144 5.67 11.17 9.05
C VAL A 144 6.76 10.73 10.02
N ASP A 145 6.37 9.91 10.98
CA ASP A 145 7.30 9.15 11.82
C ASP A 145 7.39 7.72 11.31
N TYR A 146 8.58 7.32 10.87
CA TYR A 146 8.83 5.95 10.46
C TYR A 146 8.95 5.04 11.68
N ILE A 147 8.29 3.89 11.62
CA ILE A 147 8.30 2.91 12.70
C ILE A 147 9.10 1.70 12.21
N GLU A 148 10.34 1.58 12.69
CA GLU A 148 11.12 0.37 12.51
C GLU A 148 10.60 -0.70 13.45
N GLN A 149 10.17 -1.83 12.89
CA GLN A 149 9.64 -2.94 13.67
C GLN A 149 10.47 -4.18 13.38
N LYS A 150 11.17 -4.67 14.41
CA LYS A 150 11.86 -5.95 14.33
C LYS A 150 10.93 -7.03 14.87
N LEU A 151 10.32 -7.78 13.96
CA LEU A 151 9.39 -8.84 14.30
C LEU A 151 10.18 -10.08 14.72
N VAL A 152 10.09 -10.40 16.02
CA VAL A 152 10.61 -11.64 16.57
C VAL A 152 9.42 -12.48 16.99
N ILE A 153 9.36 -13.72 16.51
CA ILE A 153 8.35 -14.71 16.87
C ILE A 153 9.02 -15.92 17.49
N GLU A 154 8.38 -16.51 18.50
CA GLU A 154 8.84 -17.73 19.15
C GLU A 154 8.70 -18.94 18.23
N ASP A 155 9.64 -19.88 18.32
CA ASP A 155 9.67 -21.09 17.48
C ASP A 155 8.38 -21.92 17.58
N GLU A 156 7.74 -21.96 18.75
CA GLU A 156 6.48 -22.68 18.97
C GLU A 156 5.34 -22.08 18.14
N LYS A 157 5.16 -20.74 18.21
CA LYS A 157 4.16 -20.02 17.40
C LYS A 157 4.44 -20.15 15.90
N LEU A 158 5.72 -20.17 15.52
CA LEU A 158 6.15 -20.33 14.15
C LEU A 158 5.76 -21.71 13.58
N GLU A 159 5.98 -22.78 14.34
CA GLU A 159 5.59 -24.14 13.93
C GLU A 159 4.07 -24.33 13.89
N GLU A 160 3.32 -23.63 14.75
CA GLU A 160 1.86 -23.61 14.68
C GLU A 160 1.34 -22.94 13.40
N LEU A 161 1.84 -21.74 13.08
CA LEU A 161 1.51 -21.05 11.82
C LEU A 161 1.81 -21.93 10.61
N LYS A 162 2.99 -22.55 10.62
CA LYS A 162 3.44 -23.45 9.55
C LYS A 162 2.50 -24.65 9.39
N SER A 163 2.05 -25.24 10.50
CA SER A 163 1.12 -26.36 10.49
C SER A 163 -0.24 -25.99 9.89
N LEU A 164 -0.79 -24.82 10.27
CA LEU A 164 -2.05 -24.33 9.68
C LEU A 164 -1.90 -23.98 8.19
N LEU A 165 -0.80 -23.32 7.81
CA LEU A 165 -0.52 -23.01 6.41
C LEU A 165 -0.42 -24.28 5.56
N LYS A 166 0.23 -25.34 6.07
CA LYS A 166 0.26 -26.64 5.38
C LYS A 166 -1.15 -27.17 5.11
N ILE A 167 -2.04 -27.13 6.10
CA ILE A 167 -3.43 -27.56 5.94
C ILE A 167 -4.14 -26.77 4.83
N ILE A 168 -3.99 -25.44 4.85
CA ILE A 168 -4.62 -24.55 3.86
C ILE A 168 -4.06 -24.80 2.45
N ILE A 169 -2.73 -24.84 2.31
CA ILE A 169 -2.04 -25.06 1.03
C ILE A 169 -2.40 -26.45 0.48
N SER A 170 -2.45 -27.49 1.32
CA SER A 170 -2.90 -28.81 0.91
C SER A 170 -4.36 -28.80 0.41
N ARG A 171 -5.26 -28.06 1.07
CA ARG A 171 -6.65 -27.89 0.59
C ARG A 171 -6.69 -27.19 -0.76
N ILE A 172 -5.88 -26.14 -0.95
CA ILE A 172 -5.75 -25.44 -2.25
C ILE A 172 -5.22 -26.38 -3.33
N GLY A 173 -4.17 -27.17 -3.05
CA GLY A 173 -3.59 -28.12 -3.99
C GLY A 173 -4.60 -29.18 -4.44
N ASN A 174 -5.41 -29.71 -3.51
CA ASN A 174 -6.51 -30.61 -3.84
C ASN A 174 -7.56 -29.95 -4.74
N ASN A 175 -7.94 -28.70 -4.46
CA ASN A 175 -8.89 -27.94 -5.29
C ASN A 175 -8.33 -27.65 -6.70
N LEU A 176 -7.01 -27.49 -6.83
CA LEU A 176 -6.31 -27.32 -8.10
C LEU A 176 -6.03 -28.64 -8.84
N GLN A 177 -6.50 -29.78 -8.31
CA GLN A 177 -6.27 -31.11 -8.88
C GLN A 177 -4.78 -31.46 -9.06
N ILE A 178 -3.94 -31.00 -8.12
CA ILE A 178 -2.55 -31.43 -8.05
C ILE A 178 -2.52 -32.94 -7.76
N ASP A 179 -1.63 -33.66 -8.44
CA ASP A 179 -1.48 -35.10 -8.27
C ASP A 179 -1.15 -35.43 -6.80
N LEU A 180 -1.90 -36.39 -6.24
CA LEU A 180 -1.73 -36.85 -4.87
C LEU A 180 -0.33 -37.42 -4.61
N GLU A 181 0.35 -37.93 -5.64
CA GLU A 181 1.71 -38.45 -5.51
C GLU A 181 2.75 -37.34 -5.26
N ILE A 182 2.47 -36.10 -5.65
CA ILE A 182 3.40 -34.96 -5.53
C ILE A 182 2.89 -33.86 -4.61
N ILE A 183 1.68 -33.98 -4.08
CA ILE A 183 1.03 -32.91 -3.31
C ILE A 183 1.86 -32.51 -2.09
N ASP A 184 2.44 -33.48 -1.38
CA ASP A 184 3.26 -33.21 -0.19
C ASP A 184 4.54 -32.45 -0.55
N GLU A 185 5.25 -32.88 -1.60
CA GLU A 185 6.46 -32.18 -2.09
C GLU A 185 6.13 -30.76 -2.56
N TRP A 186 5.00 -30.61 -3.26
CA TRP A 186 4.52 -29.30 -3.70
C TRP A 186 4.19 -28.39 -2.51
N VAL A 187 3.51 -28.89 -1.48
CA VAL A 187 3.20 -28.14 -0.25
C VAL A 187 4.48 -27.72 0.46
N GLU A 188 5.44 -28.65 0.68
CA GLU A 188 6.71 -28.33 1.34
C GLU A 188 7.51 -27.28 0.57
N SER A 189 7.52 -27.34 -0.77
CA SER A 189 8.17 -26.33 -1.61
C SER A 189 7.55 -24.94 -1.40
N ARG A 190 6.21 -24.85 -1.33
CA ARG A 190 5.52 -23.57 -1.09
C ARG A 190 5.79 -23.02 0.30
N ILE A 191 5.77 -23.87 1.33
CA ILE A 191 6.11 -23.46 2.69
C ILE A 191 7.55 -22.97 2.77
N ALA A 192 8.51 -23.65 2.14
CA ALA A 192 9.91 -23.23 2.15
C ALA A 192 10.09 -21.82 1.58
N LEU A 193 9.40 -21.48 0.48
CA LEU A 193 9.44 -20.14 -0.12
C LEU A 193 8.87 -19.06 0.81
N ILE A 194 7.79 -19.37 1.53
CA ILE A 194 7.16 -18.42 2.46
C ILE A 194 8.11 -18.10 3.62
N PHE A 195 8.82 -19.10 4.12
CA PHE A 195 9.68 -18.99 5.30
C PHE A 195 11.14 -18.61 4.98
N GLU A 196 11.46 -18.33 3.72
CA GLU A 196 12.81 -17.95 3.28
C GLU A 196 13.23 -16.57 3.83
N ASN A 197 12.30 -15.61 3.91
CA ASN A 197 12.56 -14.26 4.40
C ASN A 197 11.99 -14.06 5.82
N GLN A 198 12.87 -14.18 6.82
CA GLN A 198 12.50 -14.11 8.23
C GLN A 198 12.13 -12.70 8.70
N ASP A 199 12.70 -11.64 8.10
CA ASP A 199 12.54 -10.27 8.60
C ASP A 199 11.10 -9.74 8.46
N ASN A 200 10.40 -10.15 7.39
CA ASN A 200 9.01 -9.77 7.10
C ASN A 200 8.04 -10.95 7.15
N LEU A 201 8.42 -12.07 7.79
CA LEU A 201 7.67 -13.32 7.68
C LEU A 201 6.19 -13.18 8.05
N LEU A 202 5.89 -12.53 9.17
CA LEU A 202 4.51 -12.33 9.60
C LEU A 202 3.72 -11.46 8.62
N TYR A 203 4.32 -10.39 8.10
CA TYR A 203 3.68 -9.56 7.09
C TYR A 203 3.48 -10.31 5.77
N ASN A 204 4.42 -11.15 5.35
CA ASN A 204 4.27 -11.99 4.17
C ASN A 204 3.12 -12.99 4.35
N ILE A 205 3.05 -13.67 5.50
CA ILE A 205 1.96 -14.59 5.82
C ILE A 205 0.62 -13.84 5.83
N ALA A 206 0.56 -12.68 6.48
CA ALA A 206 -0.63 -11.82 6.49
C ALA A 206 -1.06 -11.40 5.08
N ALA A 207 -0.12 -10.93 4.25
CA ALA A 207 -0.40 -10.46 2.89
C ALA A 207 -1.04 -11.56 2.01
N MET A 208 -0.64 -12.82 2.20
CA MET A 208 -1.18 -13.96 1.46
C MET A 208 -2.52 -14.48 2.00
N THR A 209 -2.76 -14.34 3.31
CA THR A 209 -3.86 -15.04 3.99
C THR A 209 -5.01 -14.12 4.38
N VAL A 210 -4.74 -12.84 4.61
CA VAL A 210 -5.70 -11.84 5.09
C VAL A 210 -6.17 -10.99 3.91
N ALA A 211 -7.36 -11.28 3.40
CA ALA A 211 -7.93 -10.54 2.26
C ALA A 211 -8.78 -9.32 2.69
N GLN A 212 -9.32 -9.31 3.91
CA GLN A 212 -10.17 -8.22 4.39
C GLN A 212 -9.36 -6.97 4.72
N LEU A 213 -9.78 -5.84 4.15
CA LEU A 213 -9.06 -4.56 4.25
C LEU A 213 -8.89 -4.08 5.69
N ASP A 214 -9.95 -4.16 6.49
CA ASP A 214 -9.92 -3.76 7.91
C ASP A 214 -8.92 -4.61 8.71
N ASN A 215 -8.88 -5.92 8.48
CA ASN A 215 -7.95 -6.83 9.16
C ASN A 215 -6.50 -6.55 8.72
N LYS A 216 -6.26 -6.32 7.41
CA LYS A 216 -4.93 -5.89 6.93
C LYS A 216 -4.50 -4.57 7.59
N TYR A 217 -5.43 -3.63 7.75
CA TYR A 217 -5.15 -2.37 8.43
C TYR A 217 -4.81 -2.59 9.92
N GLN A 218 -5.54 -3.48 10.61
CA GLN A 218 -5.19 -3.86 12.01
C GLN A 218 -3.77 -4.44 12.10
N ILE A 219 -3.38 -5.29 11.15
CA ILE A 219 -2.03 -5.86 11.11
C ILE A 219 -0.97 -4.77 10.87
N LEU A 220 -1.26 -3.81 10.00
CA LEU A 220 -0.33 -2.70 9.74
C LEU A 220 -0.10 -1.86 11.00
N ILE A 221 -1.12 -1.63 11.83
CA ILE A 221 -1.01 -0.80 13.03
C ILE A 221 -0.51 -1.55 14.27
N ALA A 222 -0.52 -2.88 14.26
CA ALA A 222 -0.11 -3.72 15.40
C ALA A 222 1.29 -3.36 15.92
N GLU A 223 1.45 -3.26 17.24
CA GLU A 223 2.66 -2.73 17.87
C GLU A 223 3.78 -3.77 17.98
N ASP A 224 3.42 -5.05 18.02
CA ASP A 224 4.37 -6.16 18.19
C ASP A 224 4.02 -7.42 17.36
N SER A 225 4.91 -8.40 17.43
CA SER A 225 4.75 -9.67 16.71
C SER A 225 3.60 -10.52 17.22
N ASP A 226 3.25 -10.42 18.51
CA ASP A 226 2.24 -11.25 19.13
C ASP A 226 0.85 -10.83 18.66
N GLU A 227 0.60 -9.51 18.60
CA GLU A 227 -0.63 -8.96 18.03
C GLU A 227 -0.81 -9.35 16.56
N ILE A 228 0.26 -9.27 15.75
CA ILE A 228 0.21 -9.68 14.34
C ILE A 228 -0.07 -11.18 14.23
N TYR A 229 0.59 -12.00 15.04
CA TYR A 229 0.37 -13.45 15.07
C TYR A 229 -1.09 -13.77 15.42
N ASP A 230 -1.66 -13.15 16.45
CA ASP A 230 -3.05 -13.40 16.87
C ASP A 230 -4.04 -13.03 15.76
N LEU A 231 -3.84 -11.88 15.10
CA LEU A 231 -4.66 -11.44 13.96
C LEU A 231 -4.58 -12.41 12.77
N ILE A 232 -3.38 -12.94 12.49
CA ILE A 232 -3.19 -13.95 11.44
C ILE A 232 -3.92 -15.24 11.83
N MET A 233 -3.74 -15.72 13.06
CA MET A 233 -4.36 -16.96 13.56
C MET A 233 -5.88 -16.89 13.51
N ASP A 234 -6.47 -15.79 13.97
CA ASP A 234 -7.90 -15.52 13.92
C ASP A 234 -8.45 -15.59 12.49
N ASN A 235 -7.64 -15.21 11.50
CA ASN A 235 -8.00 -15.31 10.10
C ASN A 235 -7.78 -16.73 9.55
N LEU A 236 -6.65 -17.39 9.85
CA LEU A 236 -6.34 -18.73 9.40
C LEU A 236 -7.37 -19.76 9.88
N VAL A 237 -7.79 -19.69 11.14
CA VAL A 237 -8.82 -20.59 11.71
C VAL A 237 -10.15 -20.48 10.98
N LYS A 238 -10.49 -19.32 10.41
CA LYS A 238 -11.74 -19.12 9.65
C LYS A 238 -11.68 -19.72 8.24
N ILE A 239 -10.49 -19.89 7.67
CA ILE A 239 -10.30 -20.38 6.30
C ILE A 239 -9.77 -21.82 6.22
N ALA A 240 -9.18 -22.34 7.30
CA ALA A 240 -8.78 -23.74 7.47
C ALA A 240 -9.98 -24.70 7.53
#